data_AF-A0A174X5B2-F1
#
_entry.id   AF-A0A174X5B2-F1
#
_cell.length_a   1.000
_cell.length_b   1.000
_cell.length_c   1.000
_cell.angle_alpha   90.00
_cell.angle_beta   90.00
_cell.angle_gamma   90.00
#
_symmetry.space_group_name_H-M   'P 1'
#
loop_
_entity.id
_entity.type
_entity.pdbx_description
1 polymer ?
#
loop_
_entity_poly.entity_id
_entity_poly.type
_entity_poly.pdbx_seq_one_letter_code
_entity_poly.pdbx_strand_id
1 'polypeptide(L)'
;MRKLIFFVVFFMGFGTSSIWMSALFLDIDCKDIVVGILTISIAAVYTSAERILTFMRTKRIENNEDIVELIAVSVPIIISCIVIGLLEKCIVASAILASITYLLYCRLWWYQNRDNKTFDNSSNALGGGIEQFK
;
A
#
# COMPACT_ATOMS: atom_id res chain seq x y z
N MET A 1 -9.81 -2.28 17.34
CA MET A 1 -8.72 -3.29 17.37
C MET A 1 -8.62 -4.13 16.09
N ARG A 2 -9.71 -4.71 15.56
CA ARG A 2 -9.68 -5.56 14.35
C ARG A 2 -8.96 -4.94 13.15
N LYS A 3 -9.19 -3.66 12.86
CA LYS A 3 -8.52 -2.90 11.80
C LYS A 3 -7.00 -2.86 11.93
N LEU A 4 -6.51 -2.67 13.16
CA LEU A 4 -5.08 -2.59 13.47
C LEU A 4 -4.43 -3.97 13.33
N ILE A 5 -5.12 -5.03 13.76
CA ILE A 5 -4.68 -6.42 13.56
C ILE A 5 -4.61 -6.76 12.07
N PHE A 6 -5.65 -6.40 11.29
CA PHE A 6 -5.64 -6.62 9.85
C PHE A 6 -4.47 -5.88 9.18
N PHE A 7 -4.23 -4.63 9.54
CA PHE A 7 -3.10 -3.85 9.04
C PHE A 7 -1.75 -4.50 9.37
N VAL A 8 -1.52 -4.87 10.63
CA VAL A 8 -0.24 -5.46 11.05
C VAL A 8 -0.02 -6.83 10.41
N VAL A 9 -1.03 -7.70 10.42
CA VAL A 9 -0.89 -9.08 9.95
C VAL A 9 -0.87 -9.17 8.42
N PHE A 10 -1.82 -8.55 7.73
CA PHE A 10 -1.90 -8.61 6.27
C PHE A 10 -0.96 -7.63 5.57
N PHE A 11 -0.93 -6.38 6.03
CA PHE A 11 -0.20 -5.35 5.29
C PHE A 11 1.30 -5.34 5.64
N MET A 12 1.66 -5.43 6.92
CA MET A 12 3.07 -5.51 7.31
C MET A 12 3.60 -6.95 7.26
N GLY A 13 2.91 -7.93 7.86
CA GLY A 13 3.36 -9.33 7.89
C GLY A 13 3.39 -9.97 6.51
N PHE A 14 2.21 -10.20 5.91
CA PHE A 14 2.12 -10.81 4.58
C PHE A 14 2.67 -9.92 3.47
N GLY A 15 2.47 -8.60 3.55
CA GLY A 15 3.00 -7.67 2.53
C GLY A 15 4.52 -7.71 2.42
N THR A 16 5.25 -7.85 3.54
CA THR A 16 6.72 -7.91 3.53
C THR A 16 7.27 -9.33 3.46
N SER A 17 6.41 -10.36 3.46
CA SER A 17 6.85 -11.76 3.58
C SER A 17 7.81 -12.18 2.47
N SER A 18 7.67 -11.62 1.26
CA SER A 18 8.58 -11.88 0.14
C SER A 18 10.02 -11.45 0.42
N ILE A 19 10.22 -10.37 1.16
CA ILE A 19 11.54 -9.85 1.54
C ILE A 19 12.18 -10.74 2.61
N TRP A 20 11.46 -11.00 3.70
CA TRP A 20 12.00 -11.80 4.81
C TRP A 20 12.19 -13.27 4.42
N MET A 21 11.29 -13.85 3.61
CA MET A 21 11.50 -15.19 3.04
C MET A 21 12.75 -15.22 2.16
N SER A 22 12.92 -14.24 1.28
CA SER A 22 14.11 -14.18 0.44
C SER A 22 15.37 -14.00 1.30
N ALA A 23 15.32 -13.23 2.39
CA ALA A 23 16.46 -13.02 3.30
C ALA A 23 16.82 -14.27 4.12
N LEU A 24 15.83 -15.11 4.44
CA LEU A 24 16.04 -16.32 5.23
C LEU A 24 16.52 -17.50 4.38
N PHE A 25 16.14 -17.55 3.10
CA PHE A 25 16.40 -18.70 2.23
C PHE A 25 17.39 -18.43 1.10
N LEU A 26 17.71 -17.16 0.82
CA LEU A 26 18.63 -16.73 -0.23
C LEU A 26 19.60 -15.67 0.33
N ASP A 27 20.84 -15.69 -0.15
CA ASP A 27 21.80 -14.63 0.11
C ASP A 27 21.44 -13.44 -0.81
N ILE A 28 20.57 -12.56 -0.34
CA ILE A 28 20.12 -11.38 -1.10
C ILE A 28 20.92 -10.14 -0.74
N ASP A 29 21.19 -9.34 -1.78
CA ASP A 29 21.87 -8.07 -1.63
C ASP A 29 20.91 -6.99 -1.10
N CYS A 30 21.49 -5.95 -0.49
CA CYS A 30 20.74 -4.80 0.00
C CYS A 30 19.93 -4.11 -1.13
N LYS A 31 20.39 -4.22 -2.38
CA LYS A 31 19.68 -3.75 -3.56
C LYS A 31 18.34 -4.46 -3.77
N ASP A 32 18.31 -5.77 -3.55
CA ASP A 32 17.10 -6.59 -3.71
C ASP A 32 16.06 -6.28 -2.64
N ILE A 33 16.52 -5.99 -1.42
CA ILE A 33 15.65 -5.51 -0.33
C ILE A 33 15.01 -4.18 -0.70
N VAL A 34 15.78 -3.22 -1.23
CA VAL A 34 15.27 -1.91 -1.65
C VAL A 34 14.24 -2.05 -2.76
N VAL A 35 14.51 -2.90 -3.76
CA VAL A 35 13.54 -3.21 -4.83
C VAL A 35 12.28 -3.84 -4.24
N GLY A 36 12.42 -4.81 -3.33
CA GLY A 36 11.28 -5.44 -2.65
C GLY A 36 10.40 -4.43 -1.92
N ILE A 37 10.99 -3.49 -1.16
CA ILE A 37 10.24 -2.44 -0.44
C ILE A 37 9.47 -1.54 -1.42
N LEU A 38 10.10 -1.16 -2.53
CA LEU A 38 9.43 -0.39 -3.58
C LEU A 38 8.30 -1.17 -4.23
N THR A 39 8.51 -2.45 -4.56
CA THR A 39 7.50 -3.32 -5.17
C THR A 39 6.27 -3.45 -4.28
N ILE A 40 6.45 -3.63 -2.97
CA ILE A 40 5.33 -3.65 -2.01
C ILE A 40 4.59 -2.31 -2.00
N SER A 41 5.34 -1.21 -2.00
CA SER A 41 4.76 0.14 -2.03
C SER A 41 3.94 0.36 -3.30
N ILE A 42 4.42 -0.10 -4.47
CA ILE A 42 3.69 -0.03 -5.75
C ILE A 42 2.48 -0.98 -5.76
N ALA A 43 2.60 -2.19 -5.26
CA ALA A 43 1.47 -3.12 -5.19
C ALA A 43 0.34 -2.58 -4.31
N ALA A 44 0.69 -1.89 -3.23
CA ALA A 44 -0.28 -1.18 -2.41
C ALA A 44 -1.01 -0.06 -3.15
N VAL A 45 -0.33 0.64 -4.09
CA VAL A 45 -0.96 1.67 -4.95
C VAL A 45 -2.15 1.13 -5.73
N TYR A 46 -2.04 -0.10 -6.23
CA TYR A 46 -3.11 -0.73 -7.02
C TYR A 46 -4.43 -0.78 -6.24
N THR A 47 -4.36 -1.10 -4.95
CA THR A 47 -5.55 -1.14 -4.07
C THR A 47 -6.17 0.25 -3.87
N SER A 48 -5.35 1.31 -3.87
CA SER A 48 -5.84 2.70 -3.86
C SER A 48 -6.46 3.08 -5.21
N ALA A 49 -5.90 2.63 -6.34
CA ALA A 49 -6.45 2.90 -7.68
C ALA A 49 -7.81 2.22 -7.92
N GLU A 50 -8.00 1.00 -7.42
CA GLU A 50 -9.31 0.32 -7.46
C GLU A 50 -10.38 1.09 -6.68
N ARG A 51 -9.98 1.72 -5.58
CA ARG A 51 -10.84 2.58 -4.77
C ARG A 51 -11.26 3.84 -5.53
N ILE A 52 -10.33 4.49 -6.22
CA ILE A 52 -10.60 5.65 -7.11
C ILE A 52 -11.64 5.28 -8.17
N LEU A 53 -11.45 4.15 -8.86
CA LEU A 53 -12.40 3.68 -9.88
C LEU A 53 -13.80 3.43 -9.30
N THR A 54 -13.85 2.92 -8.07
CA THR A 54 -15.11 2.69 -7.35
C THR A 54 -15.77 4.02 -6.96
N PHE A 55 -15.01 5.03 -6.50
CA PHE A 55 -15.54 6.36 -6.21
C PHE A 55 -16.08 7.07 -7.46
N MET A 56 -15.35 7.03 -8.58
CA MET A 56 -15.81 7.57 -9.86
C MET A 56 -17.11 6.92 -10.34
N ARG A 57 -17.29 5.61 -10.09
CA ARG A 57 -18.52 4.87 -10.43
C ARG A 57 -19.71 5.25 -9.54
N THR A 58 -19.47 5.64 -8.29
CA THR A 58 -20.53 5.82 -7.27
C THR A 58 -20.99 7.27 -7.10
N LYS A 59 -20.43 8.23 -7.88
CA LYS A 59 -20.86 9.64 -7.95
C LYS A 59 -20.96 10.37 -6.60
N ARG A 60 -20.21 9.93 -5.60
CA ARG A 60 -20.09 10.58 -4.29
C ARG A 60 -18.87 11.51 -4.33
N ILE A 61 -18.93 12.52 -5.19
CA ILE A 61 -17.83 13.47 -5.39
C ILE A 61 -17.98 14.54 -4.30
N GLU A 62 -17.23 14.38 -3.22
CA GLU A 62 -17.07 15.39 -2.21
C GLU A 62 -15.61 15.89 -2.26
N ASN A 63 -15.45 17.11 -2.76
CA ASN A 63 -14.35 18.02 -2.42
C ASN A 63 -12.89 17.50 -2.54
N ASN A 64 -12.26 17.63 -3.71
CA ASN A 64 -10.81 17.44 -3.97
C ASN A 64 -10.18 16.06 -3.59
N GLU A 65 -10.95 15.11 -3.05
CA GLU A 65 -10.45 13.77 -2.67
C GLU A 65 -9.89 13.01 -3.87
N ASP A 66 -10.47 13.16 -5.05
CA ASP A 66 -10.01 12.53 -6.30
C ASP A 66 -8.58 12.95 -6.66
N ILE A 67 -8.22 14.22 -6.43
CA ILE A 67 -6.88 14.75 -6.71
C ILE A 67 -5.88 14.18 -5.70
N VAL A 68 -6.27 14.08 -4.43
CA VAL A 68 -5.42 13.51 -3.38
C VAL A 68 -5.15 12.03 -3.66
N GLU A 69 -6.17 11.28 -4.08
CA GLU A 69 -6.00 9.87 -4.45
C GLU A 69 -5.19 9.71 -5.75
N LEU A 70 -5.35 10.58 -6.74
CA LEU A 70 -4.55 10.56 -7.97
C LEU A 70 -3.07 10.89 -7.71
N ILE A 71 -2.80 11.88 -6.85
CA ILE A 71 -1.44 12.20 -6.40
C ILE A 71 -0.86 11.00 -5.64
N ALA A 72 -1.65 10.39 -4.77
CA ALA A 72 -1.26 9.20 -4.04
C ALA A 72 -0.90 8.02 -4.96
N VAL A 73 -1.50 7.90 -6.15
CA VAL A 73 -1.16 6.85 -7.12
C VAL A 73 0.08 7.18 -7.97
N SER A 74 0.29 8.45 -8.31
CA SER A 74 1.32 8.89 -9.27
C SER A 74 2.70 9.15 -8.64
N VAL A 75 2.74 9.81 -7.47
CA VAL A 75 3.96 10.10 -6.70
C VAL A 75 4.87 8.88 -6.42
N PRO A 76 4.34 7.69 -6.07
CA PRO A 76 5.14 6.50 -5.75
C PRO A 76 5.86 5.93 -6.95
N ILE A 77 5.24 5.98 -8.13
CA ILE A 77 5.85 5.54 -9.39
C ILE A 77 7.04 6.45 -9.70
N ILE A 78 6.86 7.77 -9.55
CA ILE A 78 7.93 8.76 -9.75
C ILE A 78 9.07 8.52 -8.75
N ILE A 79 8.76 8.35 -7.46
CA ILE A 79 9.77 8.07 -6.43
C ILE A 79 10.48 6.75 -6.72
N SER A 80 9.77 5.72 -7.16
CA SER A 80 10.38 4.43 -7.49
C SER A 80 11.39 4.56 -8.63
N CYS A 81 11.07 5.32 -9.69
CA CYS A 81 12.01 5.61 -10.77
C CYS A 81 13.27 6.33 -10.26
N ILE A 82 13.11 7.30 -9.35
CA ILE A 82 14.22 8.04 -8.74
C ILE A 82 15.11 7.10 -7.91
N VAL A 83 14.50 6.25 -7.08
CA VAL A 83 15.22 5.33 -6.19
C VAL A 83 16.01 4.28 -6.98
N ILE A 84 15.43 3.74 -8.07
CA ILE A 84 16.12 2.80 -8.96
C ILE A 84 17.30 3.49 -9.64
N GLY A 85 17.13 4.72 -10.14
CA GLY A 85 18.23 5.48 -10.75
C GLY A 85 19.35 5.86 -9.76
N LEU A 86 19.04 5.97 -8.46
CA LEU A 86 20.01 6.21 -7.39
C LEU A 86 20.65 4.92 -6.85
N LEU A 87 20.06 3.76 -7.13
CA LEU A 87 20.45 2.48 -6.53
C LEU A 87 21.90 2.08 -6.86
N GLU A 88 22.36 2.40 -8.06
CA GLU A 88 23.75 2.15 -8.47
C GLU A 88 24.74 3.15 -7.89
N LYS A 89 24.30 4.37 -7.57
CA LYS A 89 25.18 5.46 -7.10
C LYS A 89 25.32 5.50 -5.58
N CYS A 90 24.23 5.29 -4.86
CA CYS A 90 24.20 5.37 -3.41
C CYS A 90 23.10 4.47 -2.81
N ILE A 91 23.48 3.24 -2.48
CA ILE A 91 22.58 2.24 -1.88
C ILE A 91 21.95 2.76 -0.58
N VAL A 92 22.72 3.45 0.26
CA VAL A 92 22.23 3.97 1.55
C VAL A 92 21.14 5.02 1.34
N ALA A 93 21.33 5.96 0.40
CA ALA A 93 20.31 6.97 0.09
C ALA A 93 19.05 6.33 -0.51
N SER A 94 19.20 5.35 -1.40
CA SER A 94 18.09 4.60 -1.97
C SER A 94 17.31 3.82 -0.91
N ALA A 95 17.99 3.19 0.05
CA ALA A 95 17.36 2.47 1.16
C ALA A 95 16.57 3.40 2.09
N ILE A 96 17.11 4.58 2.40
CA ILE A 96 16.42 5.60 3.20
C ILE A 96 15.17 6.09 2.47
N LEU A 97 15.28 6.43 1.18
CA LEU A 97 14.15 6.89 0.38
C LEU A 97 13.06 5.81 0.24
N ALA A 98 13.44 4.56 0.00
CA ALA A 98 12.49 3.45 -0.08
C ALA A 98 11.77 3.23 1.27
N SER A 99 12.50 3.30 2.38
CA SER A 99 11.93 3.16 3.73
C SER A 99 10.96 4.29 4.06
N ILE A 100 11.32 5.54 3.75
CA ILE A 100 10.43 6.70 3.94
C ILE A 100 9.17 6.54 3.09
N THR A 101 9.32 6.11 1.83
CA THR A 101 8.20 5.87 0.92
C THR A 101 7.24 4.82 1.48
N TYR A 102 7.77 3.71 1.98
CA TYR A 102 6.97 2.66 2.62
C TYR A 102 6.22 3.16 3.87
N LEU A 103 6.85 3.96 4.72
CA LEU A 103 6.21 4.54 5.90
C LEU A 103 5.12 5.55 5.55
N LEU A 104 5.36 6.41 4.55
CA LEU A 104 4.33 7.31 4.02
C LEU A 104 3.15 6.50 3.45
N TYR A 105 3.42 5.36 2.83
CA TYR A 105 2.39 4.44 2.36
C TYR A 105 1.56 3.83 3.47
N CYS A 106 2.22 3.33 4.52
CA CYS A 106 1.55 2.84 5.71
C CYS A 106 0.61 3.90 6.30
N ARG A 107 1.07 5.16 6.33
CA ARG A 107 0.27 6.30 6.80
C ARG A 107 -0.89 6.62 5.86
N LEU A 108 -0.68 6.60 4.55
CA LEU A 108 -1.73 6.83 3.56
C LEU A 108 -2.80 5.74 3.63
N TRP A 109 -2.41 4.47 3.68
CA TRP A 109 -3.34 3.36 3.84
C TRP A 109 -4.18 3.53 5.11
N TRP A 110 -3.54 3.93 6.21
CA TRP A 110 -4.24 4.19 7.46
C TRP A 110 -5.23 5.35 7.33
N TYR A 111 -4.83 6.44 6.67
CA TYR A 111 -5.70 7.58 6.40
C TYR A 111 -6.92 7.18 5.56
N GLN A 112 -6.70 6.54 4.41
CA GLN A 112 -7.76 6.10 3.51
C GLN A 112 -8.70 5.09 4.19
N ASN A 113 -8.19 4.24 5.06
CA ASN A 113 -9.02 3.25 5.74
C ASN A 113 -9.62 3.77 7.04
N ARG A 114 -9.18 4.89 7.62
CA ARG A 114 -9.54 5.36 8.97
C ARG A 114 -11.05 5.27 9.26
N ASP A 115 -11.87 5.79 8.37
CA ASP A 115 -13.33 5.86 8.53
C ASP A 115 -14.10 4.76 7.78
N ASN A 116 -13.37 3.74 7.30
CA ASN A 116 -13.97 2.61 6.60
C ASN A 116 -14.79 1.73 7.58
N LYS A 117 -16.12 1.83 7.49
CA LYS A 117 -17.11 1.09 8.28
C LYS A 117 -17.19 -0.40 7.93
N THR A 118 -16.55 -0.85 6.85
CA THR A 118 -16.44 -2.27 6.48
C THR A 118 -15.69 -3.08 7.55
N PHE A 119 -14.88 -2.44 8.39
CA PHE A 119 -14.24 -3.09 9.54
C PHE A 119 -15.13 -3.20 10.79
N ASP A 120 -16.24 -2.45 10.84
CA ASP A 120 -17.18 -2.44 11.96
C ASP A 120 -18.36 -3.40 11.72
N ASN A 121 -18.82 -3.51 10.47
CA ASN A 121 -19.84 -4.48 10.09
C ASN A 121 -19.20 -5.77 9.59
N SER A 122 -19.65 -6.93 10.09
CA SER A 122 -19.32 -8.23 9.51
C SER A 122 -20.01 -8.38 8.16
N SER A 123 -19.49 -7.75 7.12
CA SER A 123 -19.75 -8.22 5.76
C SER A 123 -19.05 -9.57 5.60
N ASN A 124 -19.67 -10.48 4.86
CA ASN A 124 -19.07 -11.78 4.55
C ASN A 124 -17.69 -11.55 3.90
N ALA A 125 -16.82 -12.58 3.86
CA ALA A 125 -15.45 -12.48 3.33
C ALA A 125 -15.30 -11.89 1.91
N LEU A 126 -16.42 -11.74 1.19
CA LEU A 126 -16.55 -11.13 -0.14
C LEU A 126 -17.12 -9.70 -0.14
N GLY A 127 -17.26 -9.05 1.03
CA GLY A 127 -17.73 -7.66 1.15
C GLY A 127 -19.25 -7.46 1.05
N GLY A 128 -20.04 -8.52 0.87
CA GLY A 128 -21.50 -8.45 0.83
C GLY A 128 -22.15 -8.46 2.22
N GLY A 129 -23.17 -7.62 2.42
CA GLY A 129 -23.97 -7.59 3.65
C GLY A 129 -24.91 -8.80 3.70
N ILE A 130 -25.21 -9.30 4.91
CA ILE A 130 -26.19 -10.39 5.13
C ILE A 130 -27.56 -10.04 4.53
N GLU A 131 -27.89 -8.75 4.44
CA GLU A 131 -29.10 -8.23 3.81
C GLU A 131 -29.18 -8.49 2.29
N GLN A 132 -28.09 -8.80 1.60
CA GLN A 132 -28.12 -9.14 0.18
C GLN A 132 -28.56 -10.58 -0.10
N PHE A 133 -28.65 -11.42 0.94
CA PHE A 133 -29.06 -12.82 0.86
C PHE A 133 -30.44 -13.06 1.49
N LYS A 134 -31.19 -12.00 1.78
CA LYS A 134 -32.54 -12.04 2.31
C LYS A 134 -33.51 -11.42 1.30
#